data_AF-A0A850SMA0-F1
#
_entry.id   AF-A0A850SMA0-F1
#
_cell.length_a   1.000
_cell.length_b   1.000
_cell.length_c   1.000
_cell.angle_alpha   90.00
_cell.angle_beta   90.00
_cell.angle_gamma   90.00
#
_symmetry.space_group_name_H-M   'P 1'
#
loop_
_entity.id
_entity.type
_entity.pdbx_description
1 polymer ?
#
loop_
_entity_poly.entity_id
_entity_poly.type
_entity_poly.pdbx_seq_one_letter_code
_entity_poly.pdbx_strand_id
1 'polypeptide(L)' 'MIFKKHECDKCGRKFGKVEELMHHQMLAHESRLYLCEKCGMGFEGMEQMRDHAKKFHSYNRQVDERKRSDGL' A
#
# COMPACT_ATOMS: atom_id res chain seq x y z
N MET A 1 28.44 -2.57 -9.19
CA MET A 1 27.44 -1.53 -9.54
C MET A 1 26.09 -2.21 -9.68
N ILE A 2 25.28 -2.23 -8.61
CA ILE A 2 23.94 -2.84 -8.66
C ILE A 2 22.98 -1.75 -9.11
N PHE A 3 22.48 -1.89 -10.35
CA PHE A 3 21.50 -0.98 -10.91
C PHE A 3 20.25 -0.99 -10.03
N LYS A 4 19.90 0.16 -9.47
CA LYS A 4 18.61 0.43 -8.86
C LYS A 4 17.56 0.48 -9.99
N LYS A 5 17.14 -0.70 -10.48
CA LYS A 5 16.30 -0.85 -11.69
C LYS A 5 14.80 -0.73 -11.41
N HIS A 6 14.39 -0.78 -10.16
CA HIS A 6 12.99 -0.91 -9.81
C HIS A 6 12.43 0.47 -9.47
N GLU A 7 12.06 1.22 -10.50
CA GLU A 7 11.42 2.53 -10.40
C GLU A 7 9.91 2.39 -10.44
N CYS A 8 9.22 3.17 -9.61
CA CYS A 8 7.78 3.27 -9.65
C CYS A 8 7.34 4.22 -10.75
N ASP A 9 6.65 3.67 -11.75
CA ASP A 9 6.15 4.41 -12.91
C ASP A 9 5.19 5.56 -12.53
N LYS A 10 4.52 5.46 -11.37
CA LYS A 10 3.52 6.43 -10.92
C LYS A 10 4.08 7.61 -10.10
N CYS A 11 5.27 7.50 -9.51
CA CYS A 11 5.87 8.61 -8.74
C CYS A 11 7.38 8.77 -8.91
N GLY A 12 8.02 7.96 -9.75
CA GLY A 12 9.46 8.01 -10.03
C GLY A 12 10.35 7.57 -8.87
N ARG A 13 9.81 6.97 -7.79
CA ARG A 13 10.62 6.46 -6.68
C ARG A 13 11.41 5.22 -7.10
N LYS A 14 12.71 5.23 -6.84
CA LYS A 14 13.63 4.13 -7.16
C LYS A 14 13.88 3.25 -5.94
N PHE A 15 13.71 1.94 -6.11
CA PHE A 15 13.94 0.90 -5.11
C PHE A 15 15.06 -0.05 -5.54
N GLY A 16 15.77 -0.58 -4.55
CA GLY A 16 16.88 -1.51 -4.78
C GLY A 16 16.46 -2.95 -5.05
N LYS A 17 15.20 -3.30 -4.75
CA LYS A 17 14.62 -4.64 -4.89
C LYS A 17 13.23 -4.55 -5.52
N VAL A 18 12.84 -5.61 -6.23
CA VAL A 18 11.49 -5.73 -6.82
C VAL A 18 10.42 -5.76 -5.73
N GLU A 19 10.65 -6.48 -4.63
CA GLU A 19 9.69 -6.60 -3.52
C GLU A 19 9.38 -5.24 -2.89
N GLU A 20 10.40 -4.39 -2.71
CA GLU A 20 10.24 -3.03 -2.20
C GLU A 20 9.44 -2.15 -3.17
N LEU A 21 9.67 -2.30 -4.48
CA LEU A 21 8.89 -1.61 -5.50
C LEU A 21 7.44 -2.10 -5.51
N MET A 22 7.20 -3.42 -5.46
CA MET A 22 5.86 -3.99 -5.44
C MET A 22 5.10 -3.59 -4.19
N HIS A 23 5.74 -3.66 -3.03
CA HIS A 23 5.17 -3.17 -1.78
C HIS A 23 4.85 -1.68 -1.87
N HIS A 24 5.76 -0.87 -2.40
CA HIS A 24 5.50 0.54 -2.63
C HIS A 24 4.35 0.79 -3.62
N GLN A 25 4.28 0.07 -4.74
CA GLN A 25 3.18 0.20 -5.70
C GLN A 25 1.86 -0.21 -5.06
N MET A 26 1.86 -1.31 -4.31
CA MET A 26 0.70 -1.81 -3.58
C MET A 26 0.24 -0.88 -2.47
N LEU A 27 1.16 -0.26 -1.72
CA LEU A 27 0.80 0.65 -0.64
C LEU A 27 0.48 2.07 -1.13
N ALA A 28 1.20 2.58 -2.13
CA ALA A 28 1.14 3.98 -2.52
C ALA A 28 0.26 4.23 -3.76
N HIS A 29 0.00 3.21 -4.57
CA HIS A 29 -0.59 3.40 -5.89
C HIS A 29 -1.68 2.40 -6.28
N GLU A 30 -1.69 1.21 -5.69
CA GLU A 30 -2.67 0.18 -5.93
C GLU A 30 -3.45 -0.07 -4.64
N SER A 31 -4.53 0.69 -4.44
CA SER A 31 -5.43 0.56 -3.30
C SER A 31 -6.26 -0.73 -3.32
N ARG A 32 -5.72 -1.84 -3.84
CA ARG A 32 -6.37 -3.16 -3.91
C ARG A 32 -6.40 -3.85 -2.55
N LEU A 33 -5.66 -3.32 -1.58
CA LEU A 33 -5.64 -3.76 -0.20
C LEU A 33 -6.23 -2.69 0.72
N TYR A 34 -6.90 -3.11 1.77
CA TYR A 34 -7.28 -2.26 2.89
C TYR A 34 -6.03 -1.95 3.70
N LEU A 35 -5.63 -0.68 3.71
CA LEU A 35 -4.42 -0.24 4.39
C LEU A 35 -4.74 0.15 5.83
N CYS A 36 -3.89 -0.26 6.76
CA CYS A 36 -3.91 0.26 8.12
C CYS A 36 -3.25 1.64 8.15
N GLU A 37 -3.99 2.70 8.47
CA GLU A 37 -3.44 4.08 8.54
C GLU A 37 -2.31 4.24 9.56
N LYS A 38 -2.23 3.37 10.57
CA LYS A 38 -1.23 3.47 11.64
C LYS A 38 0.14 2.91 11.26
N CYS A 39 0.20 1.92 10.38
CA CYS A 39 1.44 1.23 10.03
C CYS A 39 1.67 1.06 8.52
N GLY A 40 0.67 1.41 7.71
CA GLY A 40 0.69 1.24 6.26
C GLY A 40 0.60 -0.21 5.80
N MET A 41 0.33 -1.18 6.68
CA MET A 41 0.23 -2.58 6.28
C MET A 41 -1.03 -2.82 5.43
N GLY A 42 -0.87 -3.49 4.29
CA GLY A 42 -1.98 -3.80 3.38
C GLY A 42 -2.58 -5.18 3.64
N PHE A 43 -3.90 -5.27 3.59
CA PHE A 43 -4.68 -6.50 3.76
C PHE A 43 -5.67 -6.71 2.61
N GLU A 44 -5.90 -7.96 2.21
CA GLU A 44 -6.82 -8.30 1.11
C GLU A 44 -8.30 -8.03 1.42
N GLY A 45 -8.63 -7.83 2.70
CA GLY A 45 -10.00 -7.60 3.15
C GLY A 45 -10.07 -6.62 4.31
N MET A 46 -11.19 -5.89 4.37
CA MET A 46 -11.43 -4.89 5.42
C MET A 46 -11.42 -5.54 6.80
N GLU A 47 -11.97 -6.74 6.92
CA GLU A 47 -12.01 -7.48 8.18
C GLU A 47 -10.62 -7.86 8.69
N GLN A 48 -9.72 -8.26 7.79
CA GLN A 48 -8.33 -8.58 8.15
C GLN A 48 -7.58 -7.33 8.60
N MET A 49 -7.74 -6.21 7.88
CA MET A 49 -7.19 -4.93 8.30
C MET A 49 -7.75 -4.48 9.66
N ARG A 50 -9.06 -4.67 9.87
CA ARG A 50 -9.74 -4.29 11.11
C ARG A 50 -9.30 -5.13 12.30
N ASP A 51 -9.15 -6.44 12.11
CA ASP A 51 -8.64 -7.35 13.15
C ASP A 51 -7.20 -6.99 13.51
N HIS A 52 -6.36 -6.73 12.51
CA HIS A 52 -5.02 -6.20 12.72
C HIS A 52 -5.05 -4.87 13.47
N ALA A 53 -5.82 -3.89 13.01
CA ALA A 53 -5.88 -2.57 13.62
C ALA A 53 -6.42 -2.66 15.05
N LYS A 54 -7.36 -3.56 15.34
CA LYS A 54 -7.87 -3.79 16.70
C LYS A 54 -6.83 -4.47 17.60
N LYS A 55 -6.13 -5.50 17.11
CA LYS A 55 -5.13 -6.26 17.88
C LYS A 55 -3.85 -5.47 18.14
N PHE A 56 -3.38 -4.72 17.15
CA PHE A 56 -2.08 -4.07 17.18
C PHE A 56 -2.15 -2.56 17.37
N HIS A 57 -3.28 -1.92 17.04
CA HIS A 57 -3.38 -0.46 17.01
C HIS A 57 -4.58 0.12 17.81
N SER A 58 -5.47 -0.72 18.35
CA SER A 58 -6.69 -0.33 19.09
C SER A 58 -7.46 0.85 18.47
N TYR A 59 -7.52 0.93 17.13
CA TYR A 59 -8.08 2.08 16.41
C TYR A 59 -8.89 1.62 15.20
N ASN A 60 -10.09 2.19 15.04
CA ASN A 60 -11.06 1.80 14.02
C ASN A 60 -11.48 3.05 13.24
N ARG A 61 -10.79 3.35 12.13
CA ARG A 61 -11.30 4.30 11.13
C ARG A 61 -11.05 3.73 9.74
N GLN A 62 -12.16 3.57 9.02
CA GLN A 62 -12.23 2.99 7.69
C GLN A 62 -12.00 4.12 6.68
N VAL A 63 -11.01 3.98 5.82
CA VAL A 63 -10.97 4.75 4.58
C VAL A 63 -11.38 3.79 3.47
N ASP A 64 -12.69 3.76 3.21
CA ASP A 64 -13.24 3.22 1.98
C ASP A 64 -12.96 4.27 0.90
N GLU A 65 -11.87 4.12 0.15
CA GLU A 65 -11.66 4.94 -1.04
C GLU A 65 -11.66 4.09 -2.31
N ARG A 66 -12.89 3.84 -2.78
CA ARG A 66 -13.14 3.61 -4.20
C ARG A 66 -12.64 4.81 -5.01
N LYS A 67 -11.42 4.76 -5.55
CA LYS A 67 -11.05 5.55 -6.73
C LYS A 67 -10.26 4.72 -7.73
N ARG A 68 -11.00 4.10 -8.64
CA ARG A 68 -10.53 3.84 -10.01
C ARG A 68 -10.39 5.19 -10.72
N SER A 69 -9.24 5.35 -11.38
CA SER A 69 -9.07 6.02 -12.67
C SER A 69 -9.35 7.53 -12.75
N ASP A 70 -8.28 8.30 -12.88
CA ASP A 70 -8.14 9.35 -13.90
C ASP A 70 -6.63 9.32 -14.26
N GLY A 71 -6.16 9.09 -15.49
CA GLY A 71 -6.86 9.25 -16.76
C GLY A 71 -6.43 10.52 -17.51
N LEU A 72 -5.21 11.03 -17.32
CA LEU A 72 -4.55 11.92 -18.29
C LEU A 72 -3.02 11.87 -18.17
#